data_AF-A0A8H3CBW3-F1
#
_entry.id   AF-A0A8H3CBW3-F1
#
_cell.length_a   1.000
_cell.length_b   1.000
_cell.length_c   1.000
_cell.angle_alpha   90.00
_cell.angle_beta   90.00
_cell.angle_gamma   90.00
#
_symmetry.space_group_name_H-M   'P 1'
#
loop_
_entity.id
_entity.type
_entity.pdbx_description
1 polymer ?
#
loop_
_entity_poly.entity_id
_entity_poly.type
_entity_poly.pdbx_seq_one_letter_code
_entity_poly.pdbx_strand_id
1 'polypeptide(L)'
;MAAVINPAPDALESTPPLGTDNPGTLSELLSQVAGRDLSQSIAQSYLKHLSALDLQSIRLEPSALASESSQLRTELTNLCHDQHSTFLTVHSTTRDLDHSFGSLDESLGKLLTVLPDLESQCRAFAASTREIQQSRSRASLVLEQHDKLLDVLTIPQLIEMCSRNGNYAEALDLAAHAATLANRFPDIQVICDVAAEAEAGVRSIRATLLMTLREHAKLPVLAKAVGLLRRMKALGEDELALAFLTGRVANLNASLASIERDGADQLEESARYLKRYIDVFRENLHEIVTQFSTIFLERPYTDSVQTGSIPILQVHTHLLGEVAHHVIELLRSVLSFTLPHISDPSALNALLSQLSYCGSAFARIGLDFRSMLPTIFEQAVVTGVTKTLKQGSSAFSQRLQQRQKSQKLPMLWLITPEQASNPPMAPRPEAGPVNHLPPSLLSSYPPIAVLTNVHITALNQIRLLAPAHILPRLYDLFCTSIAESSSALLAYSKEVVALEKTKPRRTSIDGEDEQNRAVLAGAGLALSRTLSSFVLSGLVHGVYARPLEDWTPPKTEALVALQETEKKWEAWLDELGLLDRGTVAEAPEDEPAAPSEV
;
A
#
# COMPACT_ATOMS: atom_id res chain seq x y z
N MET A 1 -26.01 -92.33 19.44
CA MET A 1 -25.44 -93.64 19.85
C MET A 1 -26.00 -93.93 21.25
N ALA A 2 -27.25 -94.38 21.43
CA ALA A 2 -27.89 -95.63 21.01
C ALA A 2 -27.31 -96.87 21.71
N ALA A 3 -27.90 -97.23 22.86
CA ALA A 3 -28.13 -98.56 23.42
C ALA A 3 -28.84 -98.33 24.79
N VAL A 4 -30.16 -98.46 24.98
CA VAL A 4 -31.06 -99.64 24.85
C VAL A 4 -30.47 -100.80 25.65
N ILE A 5 -31.16 -101.32 26.67
CA ILE A 5 -31.94 -102.56 26.55
C ILE A 5 -32.95 -102.73 27.70
N ASN A 6 -34.10 -103.25 27.29
CA ASN A 6 -35.33 -103.64 27.97
C ASN A 6 -35.20 -104.78 29.01
N PRO A 7 -36.28 -105.01 29.80
CA PRO A 7 -36.37 -106.06 30.83
C PRO A 7 -37.14 -107.34 30.40
N ALA A 8 -37.12 -108.32 31.32
CA ALA A 8 -38.09 -109.42 31.58
C ALA A 8 -37.87 -110.82 30.91
N PRO A 9 -38.58 -111.90 31.31
CA PRO A 9 -38.46 -112.67 32.58
C PRO A 9 -38.52 -114.22 32.41
N ASP A 10 -38.47 -114.95 33.55
CA ASP A 10 -39.01 -116.29 33.89
C ASP A 10 -38.77 -117.56 33.04
N ALA A 11 -38.32 -118.65 33.70
CA ALA A 11 -39.15 -119.83 34.04
C ALA A 11 -38.37 -121.19 34.12
N LEU A 12 -38.81 -122.03 35.08
CA LEU A 12 -38.76 -123.52 35.14
C LEU A 12 -37.40 -124.21 35.36
N GLU A 13 -37.24 -125.38 35.98
CA GLU A 13 -37.94 -126.23 36.96
C GLU A 13 -37.04 -127.49 37.10
N SER A 14 -37.15 -128.24 38.19
CA SER A 14 -36.84 -129.69 38.31
C SER A 14 -35.38 -130.20 38.41
N THR A 15 -35.23 -131.16 39.33
CA THR A 15 -34.05 -131.92 39.81
C THR A 15 -33.87 -133.26 39.01
N PRO A 16 -33.06 -134.23 39.49
CA PRO A 16 -31.67 -134.59 39.16
C PRO A 16 -31.56 -135.87 38.27
N PRO A 17 -30.39 -136.56 38.18
CA PRO A 17 -30.33 -137.82 38.93
C PRO A 17 -28.96 -138.23 39.52
N LEU A 18 -29.12 -139.06 40.56
CA LEU A 18 -28.19 -139.95 41.25
C LEU A 18 -27.15 -140.69 40.39
N GLY A 19 -25.96 -140.92 40.97
CA GLY A 19 -25.02 -141.94 40.51
C GLY A 19 -23.66 -141.97 41.22
N THR A 20 -23.66 -142.43 42.48
CA THR A 20 -22.68 -143.34 43.13
C THR A 20 -21.17 -143.01 43.19
N ASP A 21 -20.67 -143.09 44.43
CA ASP A 21 -19.31 -143.48 44.88
C ASP A 21 -18.24 -142.40 45.14
N ASN A 22 -18.39 -141.65 46.25
CA ASN A 22 -17.36 -141.48 47.30
C ASN A 22 -17.91 -140.69 48.51
N PRO A 23 -17.36 -140.85 49.74
CA PRO A 23 -18.06 -140.49 50.98
C PRO A 23 -17.92 -139.01 51.34
N GLY A 24 -19.01 -138.35 51.72
CA GLY A 24 -18.99 -137.02 52.35
C GLY A 24 -20.17 -136.17 51.88
N THR A 25 -20.92 -135.44 52.70
CA THR A 25 -20.75 -134.97 54.07
C THR A 25 -22.14 -134.86 54.72
N LEU A 26 -22.20 -134.85 56.06
CA LEU A 26 -23.44 -134.78 56.87
C LEU A 26 -24.39 -133.63 56.46
N SER A 27 -23.85 -132.58 55.83
CA SER A 27 -24.57 -131.40 55.31
C SER A 27 -25.58 -131.73 54.21
N GLU A 28 -25.28 -132.69 53.34
CA GLU A 28 -26.12 -133.01 52.17
C GLU A 28 -27.32 -133.90 52.54
N LEU A 29 -27.13 -134.75 53.55
CA LEU A 29 -28.20 -135.57 54.14
C LEU A 29 -29.20 -134.73 54.97
N LEU A 30 -28.74 -133.66 55.64
CA LEU A 30 -29.62 -132.78 56.43
C LEU A 30 -30.37 -131.75 55.57
N SER A 31 -29.78 -131.27 54.46
CA SER A 31 -30.46 -130.31 53.57
C SER A 31 -31.67 -130.92 52.85
N GLN A 32 -31.63 -132.22 52.55
CA GLN A 32 -32.76 -132.95 51.96
C GLN A 32 -33.94 -133.16 52.93
N VAL A 33 -33.71 -133.16 54.25
CA VAL A 33 -34.77 -133.39 55.27
C VAL A 33 -35.41 -132.08 55.75
N ALA A 34 -34.68 -130.96 55.72
CA ALA A 34 -35.15 -129.68 56.28
C ALA A 34 -35.68 -128.65 55.26
N GLY A 35 -35.60 -128.91 53.95
CA GLY A 35 -36.19 -128.06 52.91
C GLY A 35 -35.65 -126.63 52.86
N ARG A 36 -34.44 -126.37 53.37
CA ARG A 36 -33.79 -125.05 53.38
C ARG A 36 -32.33 -125.16 52.97
N ASP A 37 -31.89 -124.16 52.21
CA ASP A 37 -30.56 -124.08 51.61
C ASP A 37 -29.50 -123.71 52.68
N LEU A 38 -28.75 -124.70 53.14
CA LEU A 38 -27.75 -124.59 54.23
C LEU A 38 -26.35 -124.19 53.71
N SER A 39 -26.27 -123.64 52.50
CA SER A 39 -25.01 -123.24 51.83
C SER A 39 -24.45 -121.89 52.29
N GLN A 40 -25.19 -121.10 53.08
CA GLN A 40 -24.70 -119.82 53.61
C GLN A 40 -23.57 -120.02 54.63
N SER A 41 -22.52 -119.18 54.54
CA SER A 41 -21.29 -119.27 55.35
C SER A 41 -21.53 -119.37 56.87
N ILE A 42 -22.59 -118.74 57.36
CA ILE A 42 -22.94 -118.72 58.79
C ILE A 42 -23.57 -120.06 59.21
N ALA A 43 -24.39 -120.66 58.33
CA ALA A 43 -24.98 -121.98 58.56
C ALA A 43 -23.90 -123.08 58.55
N GLN A 44 -22.89 -122.96 57.68
CA GLN A 44 -21.77 -123.92 57.64
C GLN A 44 -20.86 -123.85 58.88
N SER A 45 -20.63 -122.67 59.47
CA SER A 45 -19.91 -122.56 60.73
C SER A 45 -20.66 -123.18 61.91
N TYR A 46 -21.98 -123.04 61.92
CA TYR A 46 -22.82 -123.60 62.98
C TYR A 46 -22.96 -125.13 62.88
N LEU A 47 -23.02 -125.68 61.66
CA LEU A 47 -23.00 -127.13 61.43
C LEU A 47 -21.68 -127.79 61.87
N LYS A 48 -20.54 -127.10 61.72
CA LYS A 48 -19.25 -127.57 62.26
C LYS A 48 -19.25 -127.62 63.79
N HIS A 49 -19.89 -126.64 64.44
CA HIS A 49 -20.04 -126.60 65.89
C HIS A 49 -20.91 -127.77 66.39
N LEU A 50 -22.04 -128.04 65.72
CA LEU A 50 -22.92 -129.19 66.01
C LEU A 50 -22.21 -130.55 65.87
N SER A 51 -21.28 -130.68 64.92
CA SER A 51 -20.52 -131.93 64.71
C SER A 51 -19.42 -132.21 65.75
N ALA A 52 -19.07 -131.23 66.59
CA ALA A 52 -18.00 -131.34 67.59
C ALA A 52 -18.52 -131.62 69.02
N LEU A 53 -19.84 -131.64 69.22
CA LEU A 53 -20.47 -131.81 70.54
C LEU A 53 -20.84 -133.29 70.83
N ASP A 54 -20.80 -133.68 72.10
CA ASP A 54 -21.15 -135.04 72.57
C ASP A 54 -22.69 -135.26 72.56
N LEU A 55 -23.13 -136.52 72.46
CA LEU A 55 -24.50 -136.92 72.11
C LEU A 55 -25.57 -136.43 73.11
N GLN A 56 -25.21 -136.21 74.38
CA GLN A 56 -26.15 -135.70 75.39
C GLN A 56 -26.39 -134.19 75.26
N SER A 57 -25.39 -133.43 74.81
CA SER A 57 -25.49 -131.98 74.60
C SER A 57 -26.32 -131.62 73.36
N ILE A 58 -26.24 -132.41 72.28
CA ILE A 58 -27.03 -132.19 71.06
C ILE A 58 -28.54 -132.35 71.30
N ARG A 59 -28.95 -133.19 72.26
CA ARG A 59 -30.38 -133.35 72.61
C ARG A 59 -30.99 -132.15 73.36
N LEU A 60 -30.18 -131.34 74.03
CA LEU A 60 -30.63 -130.16 74.79
C LEU A 60 -30.51 -128.85 73.99
N GLU A 61 -29.77 -128.86 72.87
CA GLU A 61 -29.56 -127.71 72.00
C GLU A 61 -30.84 -127.14 71.34
N PRO A 62 -31.83 -127.94 70.89
CA PRO A 62 -33.06 -127.40 70.32
C PRO A 62 -33.87 -126.55 71.28
N SER A 63 -33.89 -126.92 72.58
CA SER A 63 -34.56 -126.12 73.61
C SER A 63 -33.82 -124.82 73.92
N ALA A 64 -32.48 -124.83 73.85
CA ALA A 64 -31.67 -123.62 74.03
C ALA A 64 -31.88 -122.64 72.85
N LEU A 65 -31.87 -123.13 71.61
CA LEU A 65 -32.11 -122.31 70.42
C LEU A 65 -33.52 -121.73 70.37
N ALA A 66 -34.52 -122.52 70.79
CA ALA A 66 -35.90 -122.03 70.89
C ALA A 66 -36.01 -120.89 71.92
N SER A 67 -35.34 -121.03 73.07
CA SER A 67 -35.26 -119.98 74.09
C SER A 67 -34.57 -118.72 73.54
N GLU A 68 -33.39 -118.86 72.92
CA GLU A 68 -32.62 -117.73 72.38
C GLU A 68 -33.35 -117.01 71.23
N SER A 69 -34.01 -117.74 70.32
CA SER A 69 -34.81 -117.12 69.26
C SER A 69 -36.01 -116.36 69.80
N SER A 70 -36.65 -116.87 70.87
CA SER A 70 -37.74 -116.17 71.53
C SER A 70 -37.22 -114.89 72.19
N GLN A 71 -36.04 -114.94 72.80
CA GLN A 71 -35.38 -113.80 73.41
C GLN A 71 -35.03 -112.72 72.37
N LEU A 72 -34.40 -113.10 71.26
CA LEU A 72 -34.07 -112.20 70.15
C LEU A 72 -35.32 -111.62 69.47
N ARG A 73 -36.39 -112.39 69.32
CA ARG A 73 -37.65 -111.85 68.80
C ARG A 73 -38.25 -110.83 69.74
N THR A 74 -38.17 -111.08 71.06
CA THR A 74 -38.65 -110.12 72.06
C THR A 74 -37.78 -108.87 72.07
N GLU A 75 -36.46 -109.00 71.94
CA GLU A 75 -35.51 -107.89 71.81
C GLU A 75 -35.71 -107.11 70.51
N LEU A 76 -36.01 -107.76 69.40
CA LEU A 76 -36.25 -107.10 68.12
C LEU A 76 -37.62 -106.43 68.07
N THR A 77 -38.66 -107.01 68.69
CA THR A 77 -39.93 -106.28 68.85
C THR A 77 -39.79 -105.12 69.82
N ASN A 78 -39.00 -105.26 70.89
CA ASN A 78 -38.69 -104.15 71.79
C ASN A 78 -37.87 -103.08 71.06
N LEU A 79 -36.88 -103.44 70.24
CA LEU A 79 -36.09 -102.50 69.45
C LEU A 79 -36.92 -101.77 68.40
N CYS A 80 -37.80 -102.48 67.69
CA CYS A 80 -38.73 -101.89 66.73
C CYS A 80 -39.76 -100.98 67.41
N HIS A 81 -40.13 -101.25 68.67
CA HIS A 81 -41.04 -100.40 69.44
C HIS A 81 -40.33 -99.19 70.04
N ASP A 82 -39.17 -99.41 70.67
CA ASP A 82 -38.37 -98.39 71.35
C ASP A 82 -37.71 -97.42 70.35
N GLN A 83 -37.35 -97.90 69.15
CA GLN A 83 -36.68 -97.10 68.11
C GLN A 83 -37.52 -96.88 66.84
N HIS A 84 -38.85 -97.00 66.93
CA HIS A 84 -39.75 -96.68 65.82
C HIS A 84 -39.53 -95.24 65.27
N SER A 85 -39.20 -94.29 66.15
CA SER A 85 -38.91 -92.90 65.78
C SER A 85 -37.71 -92.79 64.84
N THR A 86 -36.64 -93.56 65.08
CA THR A 86 -35.43 -93.58 64.25
C THR A 86 -35.73 -94.09 62.84
N PHE A 87 -36.62 -95.08 62.70
CA PHE A 87 -37.03 -95.54 61.38
C PHE A 87 -37.90 -94.51 60.64
N LEU A 88 -38.79 -93.81 61.36
CA LEU A 88 -39.57 -92.73 60.78
C LEU A 88 -38.68 -91.54 60.35
N THR A 89 -37.64 -91.20 61.12
CA THR A 89 -36.70 -90.13 60.73
C THR A 89 -35.82 -90.54 59.57
N VAL A 90 -35.38 -91.80 59.49
CA VAL A 90 -34.64 -92.31 58.31
C VAL A 90 -35.53 -92.27 57.07
N HIS A 91 -36.80 -92.65 57.19
CA HIS A 91 -37.72 -92.58 56.07
C HIS A 91 -38.05 -91.13 55.66
N SER A 92 -38.25 -90.23 56.63
CA SER A 92 -38.51 -88.82 56.34
C SER A 92 -37.30 -88.15 55.68
N THR A 93 -36.09 -88.39 56.20
CA THR A 93 -34.85 -87.83 55.63
C THR A 93 -34.56 -88.37 54.23
N THR A 94 -34.89 -89.63 53.95
CA THR A 94 -34.78 -90.20 52.60
C THR A 94 -35.75 -89.51 51.63
N ARG A 95 -37.00 -89.30 52.06
CA ARG A 95 -38.01 -88.61 51.25
C ARG A 95 -37.65 -87.14 50.99
N ASP A 96 -37.12 -86.47 52.01
CA ASP A 96 -36.67 -85.08 51.92
C ASP A 96 -35.44 -84.95 51.00
N LEU A 97 -34.56 -85.97 50.98
CA LEU A 97 -33.45 -86.05 50.02
C LEU A 97 -33.95 -86.22 48.59
N ASP A 98 -34.90 -87.12 48.34
CA ASP A 98 -35.46 -87.32 46.99
C ASP A 98 -36.13 -86.04 46.46
N HIS A 99 -36.86 -85.32 47.31
CA HIS A 99 -37.44 -84.03 46.94
C HIS A 99 -36.35 -82.97 46.68
N SER A 100 -35.29 -82.95 47.49
CA SER A 100 -34.17 -82.02 47.30
C SER A 100 -33.41 -82.30 46.01
N PHE A 101 -33.23 -83.57 45.63
CA PHE A 101 -32.64 -83.95 44.35
C PHE A 101 -33.54 -83.58 43.17
N GLY A 102 -34.86 -83.76 43.28
CA GLY A 102 -35.81 -83.31 42.26
C GLY A 102 -35.79 -81.80 42.05
N SER A 103 -35.77 -81.03 43.14
CA SER A 103 -35.64 -79.57 43.11
C SER A 103 -34.28 -79.12 42.54
N LEU A 104 -33.21 -79.82 42.91
CA LEU A 104 -31.87 -79.57 42.37
C LEU A 104 -31.85 -79.82 40.87
N ASP A 105 -32.42 -80.93 40.40
CA ASP A 105 -32.49 -81.26 38.97
C ASP A 105 -33.31 -80.24 38.18
N GLU A 106 -34.45 -79.80 38.72
CA GLU A 106 -35.24 -78.73 38.09
C GLU A 106 -34.46 -77.40 38.04
N SER A 107 -33.73 -77.05 39.10
CA SER A 107 -32.90 -75.85 39.14
C SER A 107 -31.71 -75.92 38.18
N LEU A 108 -31.08 -77.10 38.06
CA LEU A 108 -30.01 -77.37 37.10
C LEU A 108 -30.53 -77.32 35.67
N GLY A 109 -31.71 -77.88 35.42
CA GLY A 109 -32.40 -77.79 34.13
C GLY A 109 -32.69 -76.35 33.74
N LYS A 110 -33.22 -75.53 34.67
CA LYS A 110 -33.42 -74.09 34.46
C LYS A 110 -32.12 -73.33 34.23
N LEU A 111 -31.05 -73.67 34.95
CA LEU A 111 -29.75 -73.05 34.73
C LEU A 111 -29.22 -73.37 33.33
N LEU A 112 -29.37 -74.61 32.88
CA LEU A 112 -28.91 -75.09 31.58
C LEU A 112 -29.68 -74.43 30.42
N THR A 113 -30.95 -74.06 30.63
CA THR A 113 -31.74 -73.30 29.64
C THR A 113 -31.52 -71.79 29.69
N VAL A 114 -31.23 -71.20 30.85
CA VAL A 114 -31.01 -69.75 31.01
C VAL A 114 -29.60 -69.32 30.60
N LEU A 115 -28.59 -70.19 30.75
CA LEU A 115 -27.19 -69.86 30.40
C LEU A 115 -27.01 -69.47 28.92
N PRO A 116 -27.57 -70.19 27.93
CA PRO A 116 -27.48 -69.82 26.52
C PRO A 116 -28.20 -68.51 26.19
N ASP A 117 -29.36 -68.28 26.80
CA ASP A 117 -30.12 -67.04 26.63
C ASP A 117 -29.34 -65.85 27.20
N LEU A 118 -28.74 -65.99 28.38
CA LEU A 118 -27.86 -64.98 28.96
C LEU A 118 -26.64 -64.72 28.08
N GLU A 119 -25.99 -65.77 27.56
CA GLU A 119 -24.86 -65.62 26.65
C GLU A 119 -25.26 -64.89 25.36
N SER A 120 -26.42 -65.22 24.78
CA SER A 120 -26.94 -64.55 23.59
C SER A 120 -27.21 -63.06 23.83
N GLN A 121 -27.80 -62.71 24.97
CA GLN A 121 -28.07 -61.33 25.36
C GLN A 121 -26.76 -60.57 25.66
N CYS A 122 -25.78 -61.20 26.30
CA CYS A 122 -24.46 -60.61 26.50
C CYS A 122 -23.74 -60.34 25.16
N ARG A 123 -23.85 -61.24 24.18
CA ARG A 123 -23.30 -61.02 22.83
C ARG A 123 -24.01 -59.90 22.09
N ALA A 124 -25.35 -59.85 22.16
CA ALA A 124 -26.14 -58.76 21.57
C ALA A 124 -25.83 -57.41 22.23
N PHE A 125 -25.69 -57.39 23.56
CA PHE A 125 -25.28 -56.20 24.31
C PHE A 125 -23.85 -55.77 23.98
N ALA A 126 -22.91 -56.70 23.82
CA ALA A 126 -21.54 -56.39 23.40
C ALA A 126 -21.52 -55.80 21.99
N ALA A 127 -22.34 -56.32 21.06
CA ALA A 127 -22.44 -55.79 19.70
C ALA A 127 -23.00 -54.36 19.67
N SER A 128 -24.10 -54.09 20.38
CA SER A 128 -24.69 -52.75 20.45
C SER A 128 -23.81 -51.75 21.22
N THR A 129 -23.16 -52.21 22.30
CA THR A 129 -22.27 -51.37 23.09
C THR A 129 -21.00 -51.01 22.33
N ARG A 130 -20.56 -51.82 21.36
CA ARG A 130 -19.34 -51.54 20.58
C ARG A 130 -19.44 -50.23 19.79
N GLU A 131 -20.59 -49.93 19.19
CA GLU A 131 -20.82 -48.66 18.49
C GLU A 131 -20.80 -47.47 19.45
N ILE A 132 -21.45 -47.62 20.61
CA ILE A 132 -21.47 -46.60 21.67
C ILE A 132 -20.07 -46.41 22.26
N GLN A 133 -19.28 -47.46 22.39
CA GLN A 133 -17.91 -47.39 22.90
C GLN A 133 -16.99 -46.73 21.87
N GLN A 134 -17.19 -46.99 20.57
CA GLN A 134 -16.47 -46.26 19.52
C GLN A 134 -16.85 -44.79 19.50
N SER A 135 -18.12 -44.43 19.63
CA SER A 135 -18.56 -43.03 19.67
C SER A 135 -18.03 -42.32 20.93
N ARG A 136 -18.08 -42.97 22.10
CA ARG A 136 -17.48 -42.46 23.34
C ARG A 136 -15.97 -42.33 23.25
N SER A 137 -15.27 -43.29 22.65
CA SER A 137 -13.82 -43.22 22.44
C SER A 137 -13.45 -42.06 21.52
N ARG A 138 -14.20 -41.86 20.42
CA ARG A 138 -14.04 -40.68 19.55
C ARG A 138 -14.31 -39.38 20.29
N ALA A 139 -15.38 -39.32 21.09
CA ALA A 139 -15.71 -38.14 21.89
C ALA A 139 -14.66 -37.84 22.96
N SER A 140 -14.12 -38.86 23.64
CA SER A 140 -13.01 -38.73 24.60
C SER A 140 -11.76 -38.18 23.91
N LEU A 141 -11.41 -38.71 22.74
CA LEU A 141 -10.25 -38.24 21.97
C LEU A 141 -10.40 -36.77 21.55
N VAL A 142 -11.59 -36.37 21.13
CA VAL A 142 -11.88 -34.96 20.79
C VAL A 142 -11.80 -34.07 22.04
N LEU A 143 -12.34 -34.52 23.17
CA LEU A 143 -12.29 -33.78 24.44
C LEU A 143 -10.85 -33.60 24.91
N GLU A 144 -10.03 -34.65 24.83
CA GLU A 144 -8.61 -34.63 25.23
C GLU A 144 -7.75 -33.70 24.35
N GLN A 145 -8.09 -33.55 23.06
CA GLN A 145 -7.35 -32.70 22.12
C GLN A 145 -8.09 -31.41 21.76
N HIS A 146 -9.15 -31.05 22.49
CA HIS A 146 -10.00 -29.92 22.11
C HIS A 146 -9.23 -28.59 22.13
N ASP A 147 -8.30 -28.42 23.07
CA ASP A 147 -7.51 -27.19 23.20
C ASP A 147 -6.69 -26.93 21.94
N LYS A 148 -6.02 -27.97 21.42
CA LYS A 148 -5.22 -27.87 20.20
C LYS A 148 -6.07 -27.61 18.95
N LEU A 149 -7.29 -28.16 18.92
CA LEU A 149 -8.26 -27.87 17.87
C LEU A 149 -8.69 -26.41 17.91
N LEU A 150 -8.95 -25.87 19.10
CA LEU A 150 -9.27 -24.46 19.30
C LEU A 150 -8.10 -23.56 18.88
N ASP A 151 -6.87 -23.92 19.23
CA ASP A 151 -5.67 -23.18 18.81
C ASP A 151 -5.56 -23.09 17.29
N VAL A 152 -5.82 -24.18 16.55
CA VAL A 152 -5.82 -24.17 15.08
C VAL A 152 -6.96 -23.31 14.51
N LEU A 153 -8.15 -23.41 15.09
CA LEU A 153 -9.33 -22.65 14.63
C LEU A 153 -9.24 -21.16 14.97
N THR A 154 -8.43 -20.77 15.96
CA THR A 154 -8.23 -19.37 16.34
C THR A 154 -7.13 -18.66 15.54
N ILE A 155 -6.32 -19.38 14.74
CA ILE A 155 -5.25 -18.80 13.91
C ILE A 155 -5.74 -17.61 13.06
N PRO A 156 -6.86 -17.69 12.31
CA PRO A 156 -7.30 -16.57 11.49
C PRO A 156 -7.66 -15.32 12.31
N GLN A 157 -8.27 -15.51 13.48
CA GLN A 157 -8.60 -14.42 14.41
C GLN A 157 -7.33 -13.77 14.97
N LEU A 158 -6.32 -14.58 15.31
CA LEU A 158 -5.02 -14.10 15.77
C LEU A 158 -4.31 -13.28 14.67
N ILE A 159 -4.38 -13.71 13.41
CA ILE A 159 -3.82 -12.95 12.28
C ILE A 159 -4.52 -11.58 12.15
N GLU A 160 -5.85 -11.54 12.31
CA GLU A 160 -6.59 -10.28 12.29
C GLU A 160 -6.19 -9.35 13.45
N MET A 161 -6.04 -9.90 14.67
CA MET A 161 -5.57 -9.15 15.83
C MET A 161 -4.14 -8.63 15.66
N CYS A 162 -3.21 -9.46 15.19
CA CYS A 162 -1.83 -9.06 14.89
C CYS A 162 -1.77 -7.99 13.80
N SER A 163 -2.67 -8.06 12.81
CA SER A 163 -2.81 -7.03 11.76
C SER A 163 -3.20 -5.68 12.35
N ARG A 164 -4.20 -5.65 13.24
CA ARG A 164 -4.65 -4.42 13.94
C ARG A 164 -3.57 -3.85 14.87
N ASN A 165 -2.79 -4.71 15.51
CA ASN A 165 -1.72 -4.31 16.43
C ASN A 165 -0.42 -3.91 15.73
N GLY A 166 -0.29 -4.11 14.41
CA GLY A 166 0.93 -3.80 13.64
C GLY A 166 2.05 -4.86 13.77
N ASN A 167 1.76 -6.00 14.41
CA ASN A 167 2.70 -7.13 14.57
C ASN A 167 2.66 -8.05 13.35
N TYR A 168 3.00 -7.50 12.18
CA TYR A 168 2.90 -8.24 10.91
C TYR A 168 3.85 -9.44 10.79
N ALA A 169 4.98 -9.43 11.49
CA ALA A 169 5.93 -10.54 11.46
C ALA A 169 5.33 -11.82 12.09
N GLU A 170 4.66 -11.70 13.24
CA GLU A 170 4.01 -12.82 13.93
C GLU A 170 2.83 -13.35 13.11
N ALA A 171 2.03 -12.46 12.52
CA ALA A 171 0.92 -12.83 11.64
C ALA A 171 1.38 -13.68 10.44
N LEU A 172 2.55 -13.35 9.86
CA LEU A 172 3.12 -14.12 8.76
C LEU A 172 3.65 -15.49 9.19
N ASP A 173 4.16 -15.63 10.41
CA ASP A 173 4.58 -16.93 10.95
C ASP A 173 3.38 -17.83 11.22
N LEU A 174 2.28 -17.27 11.73
CA LEU A 174 1.01 -17.98 11.90
C LEU A 174 0.41 -18.44 10.56
N ALA A 175 0.44 -17.60 9.53
CA ALA A 175 -0.01 -17.96 8.20
C ALA A 175 0.86 -19.05 7.55
N ALA A 176 2.19 -18.98 7.73
CA ALA A 176 3.10 -20.04 7.29
C ALA A 176 2.81 -21.36 8.01
N HIS A 177 2.54 -21.32 9.32
CA HIS A 177 2.13 -22.50 10.07
C HIS A 177 0.82 -23.10 9.54
N ALA A 178 -0.21 -22.29 9.30
CA ALA A 178 -1.47 -22.74 8.71
C ALA A 178 -1.27 -23.39 7.33
N ALA A 179 -0.43 -22.80 6.47
CA ALA A 179 -0.08 -23.37 5.17
C ALA A 179 0.67 -24.70 5.29
N THR A 180 1.62 -24.83 6.22
CA THR A 180 2.29 -26.11 6.48
C THR A 180 1.33 -27.18 6.99
N LEU A 181 0.34 -26.80 7.80
CA LEU A 181 -0.67 -27.73 8.31
C LEU A 181 -1.57 -28.23 7.17
N ALA A 182 -2.03 -27.36 6.28
CA ALA A 182 -2.81 -27.72 5.10
C ALA A 182 -2.03 -28.65 4.15
N ASN A 183 -0.73 -28.38 3.94
CA ASN A 183 0.12 -29.25 3.14
C ASN A 183 0.33 -30.64 3.76
N ARG A 184 0.35 -30.73 5.10
CA ARG A 184 0.50 -32.01 5.82
C ARG A 184 -0.78 -32.83 5.87
N PHE A 185 -1.95 -32.17 5.87
CA PHE A 185 -3.26 -32.81 6.01
C PHE A 185 -4.24 -32.35 4.92
N PRO A 186 -3.99 -32.67 3.64
CA PRO A 186 -4.82 -32.22 2.53
C PRO A 186 -6.23 -32.83 2.51
N ASP A 187 -6.44 -33.97 3.18
CA ASP A 187 -7.74 -34.66 3.21
C ASP A 187 -8.78 -33.95 4.11
N ILE A 188 -8.33 -33.06 5.02
CA ILE A 188 -9.18 -32.42 6.02
C ILE A 188 -9.58 -31.02 5.53
N GLN A 189 -10.83 -30.88 5.06
CA GLN A 189 -11.36 -29.62 4.52
C GLN A 189 -11.27 -28.45 5.51
N VAL A 190 -11.53 -28.66 6.80
CA VAL A 190 -11.47 -27.61 7.82
C VAL A 190 -10.08 -26.97 7.91
N ILE A 191 -9.02 -27.74 7.72
CA ILE A 191 -7.64 -27.21 7.75
C ILE A 191 -7.36 -26.39 6.49
N CYS A 192 -7.86 -26.84 5.33
CA CYS A 192 -7.78 -26.10 4.08
C CYS A 192 -8.54 -24.77 4.17
N ASP A 193 -9.72 -24.76 4.80
CA ASP A 193 -10.51 -23.55 5.03
C ASP A 193 -9.77 -22.56 5.95
N VAL A 194 -9.20 -23.04 7.06
CA VAL A 194 -8.37 -22.22 7.97
C VAL A 194 -7.16 -21.63 7.25
N ALA A 195 -6.50 -22.40 6.37
CA ALA A 195 -5.37 -21.90 5.59
C ALA A 195 -5.81 -20.84 4.56
N ALA A 196 -6.96 -21.03 3.89
CA ALA A 196 -7.52 -20.05 2.96
C ALA A 196 -7.92 -18.75 3.67
N GLU A 197 -8.46 -18.83 4.89
CA GLU A 197 -8.80 -17.67 5.72
C GLU A 197 -7.54 -16.95 6.22
N ALA A 198 -6.51 -17.70 6.64
CA ALA A 198 -5.20 -17.13 7.00
C ALA A 198 -4.57 -16.38 5.81
N GLU A 199 -4.66 -16.93 4.60
CA GLU A 199 -4.21 -16.25 3.38
C GLU A 199 -5.02 -14.98 3.09
N ALA A 200 -6.33 -14.97 3.37
CA ALA A 200 -7.14 -13.75 3.30
C ALA A 200 -6.66 -12.67 4.28
N GLY A 201 -6.29 -13.06 5.50
CA GLY A 201 -5.66 -12.17 6.48
C GLY A 201 -4.34 -11.57 5.96
N VAL A 202 -3.46 -12.39 5.37
CA VAL A 202 -2.21 -11.93 4.76
C VAL A 202 -2.46 -10.96 3.60
N ARG A 203 -3.47 -11.21 2.75
CA ARG A 203 -3.87 -10.28 1.68
C ARG A 203 -4.30 -8.92 2.22
N SER A 204 -5.00 -8.89 3.36
CA SER A 204 -5.37 -7.64 4.06
C SER A 204 -4.12 -6.90 4.56
N ILE A 205 -3.20 -7.59 5.23
CA ILE A 205 -1.92 -7.01 5.69
C ILE A 205 -1.13 -6.43 4.52
N ARG A 206 -1.07 -7.14 3.39
CA ARG A 206 -0.40 -6.66 2.17
C ARG A 206 -1.00 -5.33 1.69
N ALA A 207 -2.32 -5.21 1.67
CA ALA A 207 -2.98 -3.95 1.29
C ALA A 207 -2.62 -2.81 2.24
N THR A 208 -2.60 -3.06 3.55
CA THR A 208 -2.18 -2.07 4.55
C THR A 208 -0.72 -1.64 4.36
N LEU A 209 0.21 -2.59 4.16
CA LEU A 209 1.62 -2.28 3.91
C LEU A 209 1.82 -1.45 2.62
N LEU A 210 1.10 -1.78 1.55
CA LEU A 210 1.12 -0.99 0.31
C LEU A 210 0.57 0.42 0.53
N MET A 211 -0.43 0.60 1.39
CA MET A 211 -0.91 1.93 1.78
C MET A 211 0.14 2.69 2.59
N THR A 212 0.87 2.03 3.50
CA THR A 212 2.00 2.66 4.20
C THR A 212 3.10 3.13 3.24
N LEU A 213 3.32 2.42 2.12
CA LEU A 213 4.23 2.86 1.05
C LEU A 213 3.72 4.08 0.27
N ARG A 214 2.47 4.52 0.46
CA ARG A 214 1.90 5.74 -0.12
C ARG A 214 1.86 6.92 0.85
N GLU A 215 2.05 6.68 2.15
CA GLU A 215 2.00 7.71 3.19
C GLU A 215 3.39 8.27 3.52
N HIS A 216 3.43 9.46 4.13
CA HIS A 216 4.70 10.05 4.57
C HIS A 216 5.30 9.24 5.73
N ALA A 217 6.37 8.48 5.47
CA ALA A 217 6.99 7.57 6.43
C ALA A 217 8.53 7.62 6.34
N LYS A 218 9.19 7.40 7.48
CA LYS A 218 10.66 7.39 7.58
C LYS A 218 11.23 6.11 6.97
N LEU A 219 12.48 6.19 6.50
CA LEU A 219 13.22 5.07 5.90
C LEU A 219 13.15 3.75 6.70
N PRO A 220 13.28 3.71 8.04
CA PRO A 220 13.21 2.44 8.79
C PRO A 220 11.85 1.75 8.70
N VAL A 221 10.76 2.52 8.69
CA VAL A 221 9.40 1.99 8.58
C VAL A 221 9.17 1.41 7.19
N LEU A 222 9.61 2.13 6.15
CA LEU A 222 9.54 1.69 4.77
C LEU A 222 10.39 0.44 4.52
N ALA A 223 11.63 0.42 5.02
CA ALA A 223 12.51 -0.75 4.91
C ALA A 223 11.92 -1.98 5.61
N LYS A 224 11.28 -1.80 6.78
CA LYS A 224 10.56 -2.88 7.49
C LYS A 224 9.35 -3.35 6.68
N ALA A 225 8.55 -2.44 6.11
CA ALA A 225 7.40 -2.77 5.29
C ALA A 225 7.81 -3.55 4.02
N VAL A 226 8.84 -3.08 3.30
CA VAL A 226 9.39 -3.77 2.13
C VAL A 226 9.96 -5.14 2.53
N GLY A 227 10.65 -5.25 3.66
CA GLY A 227 11.15 -6.54 4.17
C GLY A 227 10.03 -7.54 4.46
N LEU A 228 8.91 -7.08 5.03
CA LEU A 228 7.72 -7.91 5.25
C LEU A 228 7.05 -8.32 3.94
N LEU A 229 6.96 -7.41 2.96
CA LEU A 229 6.44 -7.70 1.62
C LEU A 229 7.30 -8.73 0.88
N ARG A 230 8.64 -8.64 0.98
CA ARG A 230 9.56 -9.67 0.45
C ARG A 230 9.30 -11.03 1.09
N ARG A 231 9.06 -11.07 2.40
CA ARG A 231 8.79 -12.33 3.12
C ARG A 231 7.48 -13.00 2.69
N MET A 232 6.49 -12.22 2.24
CA MET A 232 5.24 -12.75 1.68
C MET A 232 5.41 -13.44 0.32
N LYS A 233 6.51 -13.20 -0.41
CA LYS A 233 6.81 -13.76 -1.74
C LYS A 233 5.69 -13.60 -2.78
N ALA A 234 4.79 -12.65 -2.57
CA ALA A 234 3.59 -12.46 -3.41
C ALA A 234 3.81 -11.46 -4.55
N LEU A 235 4.91 -10.72 -4.54
CA LEU A 235 5.31 -9.73 -5.55
C LEU A 235 6.73 -10.06 -5.99
N GLY A 236 7.01 -9.97 -7.30
CA GLY A 236 8.37 -10.00 -7.80
C GLY A 236 9.18 -8.80 -7.28
N GLU A 237 10.51 -8.90 -7.25
CA GLU A 237 11.34 -7.79 -6.76
C GLU A 237 11.17 -6.52 -7.64
N ASP A 238 11.01 -6.70 -8.95
CA ASP A 238 10.76 -5.60 -9.90
C ASP A 238 9.38 -4.97 -9.70
N GLU A 239 8.36 -5.79 -9.44
CA GLU A 239 7.01 -5.32 -9.13
C GLU A 239 6.97 -4.57 -7.79
N LEU A 240 7.75 -5.02 -6.80
CA LEU A 240 7.90 -4.37 -5.51
C LEU A 240 8.63 -3.03 -5.63
N ALA A 241 9.68 -2.95 -6.44
CA ALA A 241 10.39 -1.72 -6.76
C ALA A 241 9.45 -0.70 -7.43
N LEU A 242 8.64 -1.15 -8.40
CA LEU A 242 7.62 -0.33 -9.04
C LEU A 242 6.52 0.12 -8.08
N ALA A 243 5.98 -0.79 -7.25
CA ALA A 243 4.98 -0.47 -6.24
C ALA A 243 5.49 0.56 -5.22
N PHE A 244 6.76 0.45 -4.83
CA PHE A 244 7.42 1.42 -3.98
C PHE A 244 7.50 2.80 -4.64
N LEU A 245 8.05 2.87 -5.85
CA LEU A 245 8.21 4.14 -6.57
C LEU A 245 6.87 4.82 -6.86
N THR A 246 5.88 4.07 -7.35
CA THR A 246 4.52 4.58 -7.58
C THR A 246 3.87 5.06 -6.29
N GLY A 247 4.10 4.37 -5.17
CA GLY A 247 3.65 4.81 -3.86
C GLY A 247 4.28 6.13 -3.41
N ARG A 248 5.59 6.30 -3.62
CA ARG A 248 6.28 7.56 -3.30
C ARG A 248 5.86 8.71 -4.22
N VAL A 249 5.62 8.46 -5.50
CA VAL A 249 5.07 9.47 -6.42
C VAL A 249 3.65 9.87 -6.00
N ALA A 250 2.83 8.94 -5.52
CA ALA A 250 1.52 9.26 -4.96
C ALA A 250 1.64 10.15 -3.70
N ASN A 251 2.61 9.88 -2.82
CA ASN A 251 2.91 10.71 -1.65
C ASN A 251 3.36 12.13 -2.06
N LEU A 252 4.23 12.23 -3.08
CA LEU A 252 4.65 13.51 -3.64
C LEU A 252 3.43 14.27 -4.15
N ASN A 253 2.57 13.64 -4.96
CA ASN A 253 1.38 14.29 -5.51
C ASN A 253 0.40 14.75 -4.43
N ALA A 254 0.19 13.95 -3.37
CA ALA A 254 -0.61 14.36 -2.22
C ALA A 254 0.02 15.55 -1.48
N SER A 255 1.33 15.52 -1.29
CA SER A 255 2.10 16.62 -0.66
C SER A 255 2.01 17.91 -1.49
N LEU A 256 2.14 17.80 -2.81
CA LEU A 256 2.02 18.94 -3.73
C LEU A 256 0.58 19.46 -3.81
N ALA A 257 -0.43 18.60 -3.75
CA ALA A 257 -1.84 18.98 -3.74
C ALA A 257 -2.24 19.72 -2.45
N SER A 258 -1.58 19.42 -1.33
CA SER A 258 -1.77 20.11 -0.04
C SER A 258 -1.26 21.56 -0.04
N ILE A 259 -0.46 21.95 -1.04
CA ILE A 259 -0.02 23.32 -1.23
C ILE A 259 -1.20 24.09 -1.84
N GLU A 260 -2.17 24.45 -1.00
CA GLU A 260 -3.31 25.27 -1.39
C GLU A 260 -2.84 26.63 -1.91
N ARG A 261 -3.54 27.10 -2.95
CA ARG A 261 -3.38 28.43 -3.55
C ARG A 261 -4.22 29.42 -2.72
N ASP A 262 -3.69 29.83 -1.57
CA ASP A 262 -4.34 30.77 -0.65
C ASP A 262 -4.45 32.18 -1.27
N GLY A 263 -5.53 32.37 -2.05
CA GLY A 263 -5.83 33.59 -2.79
C GLY A 263 -5.98 34.84 -1.92
N ALA A 264 -5.07 35.82 -2.09
CA ALA A 264 -5.35 37.27 -2.07
C ALA A 264 -4.07 38.12 -2.28
N ASP A 265 -3.25 37.82 -3.30
CA ASP A 265 -2.55 38.82 -4.13
C ASP A 265 -1.77 38.06 -5.22
N GLN A 266 -2.35 37.97 -6.43
CA GLN A 266 -1.96 37.03 -7.50
C GLN A 266 -0.45 37.03 -7.84
N LEU A 267 0.28 38.11 -7.56
CA LEU A 267 1.71 38.28 -7.86
C LEU A 267 2.64 37.77 -6.75
N GLU A 268 2.48 38.25 -5.51
CA GLU A 268 3.31 37.82 -4.38
C GLU A 268 3.01 36.38 -3.97
N GLU A 269 1.74 35.99 -4.11
CA GLU A 269 1.28 34.65 -3.84
C GLU A 269 1.86 33.64 -4.82
N SER A 270 2.00 34.00 -6.11
CA SER A 270 2.61 33.12 -7.12
C SER A 270 4.08 32.82 -6.83
N ALA A 271 4.86 33.84 -6.42
CA ALA A 271 6.26 33.66 -6.06
C ALA A 271 6.42 32.84 -4.76
N ARG A 272 5.57 33.09 -3.75
CA ARG A 272 5.56 32.35 -2.48
C ARG A 272 5.12 30.89 -2.68
N TYR A 273 4.08 30.67 -3.49
CA TYR A 273 3.61 29.36 -3.91
C TYR A 273 4.74 28.57 -4.57
N LEU A 274 5.41 29.17 -5.55
CA LEU A 274 6.47 28.49 -6.28
C LEU A 274 7.67 28.18 -5.38
N LYS A 275 8.04 29.06 -4.46
CA LYS A 275 9.08 28.80 -3.46
C LYS A 275 8.74 27.58 -2.59
N ARG A 276 7.51 27.52 -2.07
CA ARG A 276 7.03 26.39 -1.26
C ARG A 276 6.94 25.10 -2.07
N TYR A 277 6.50 25.19 -3.33
CA TYR A 277 6.48 24.08 -4.27
C TYR A 277 7.88 23.51 -4.50
N ILE A 278 8.89 24.36 -4.73
CA ILE A 278 10.29 23.94 -4.91
C ILE A 278 10.83 23.27 -3.65
N ASP A 279 10.47 23.77 -2.46
CA ASP A 279 10.90 23.18 -1.18
C ASP A 279 10.29 21.79 -0.95
N VAL A 280 9.00 21.60 -1.21
CA VAL A 280 8.35 20.28 -1.12
C VAL A 280 8.88 19.33 -2.20
N PHE A 281 9.06 19.82 -3.43
CA PHE A 281 9.63 19.06 -4.54
C PHE A 281 11.03 18.53 -4.20
N ARG A 282 11.94 19.40 -3.72
CA ARG A 282 13.33 18.99 -3.47
C ARG A 282 13.40 17.98 -2.33
N GLU A 283 12.57 18.12 -1.30
CA GLU A 283 12.54 17.20 -0.16
C GLU A 283 12.05 15.83 -0.61
N ASN A 284 10.92 15.76 -1.30
CA ASN A 284 10.35 14.51 -1.78
C ASN A 284 11.23 13.82 -2.84
N LEU A 285 11.83 14.56 -3.78
CA LEU A 285 12.76 13.97 -4.76
C LEU A 285 13.99 13.39 -4.06
N HIS A 286 14.55 14.11 -3.08
CA HIS A 286 15.67 13.61 -2.30
C HIS A 286 15.29 12.35 -1.50
N GLU A 287 14.10 12.33 -0.90
CA GLU A 287 13.58 11.15 -0.21
C GLU A 287 13.39 9.96 -1.14
N ILE A 288 12.76 10.14 -2.30
CA ILE A 288 12.56 9.08 -3.30
C ILE A 288 13.90 8.46 -3.68
N VAL A 289 14.87 9.28 -4.06
CA VAL A 289 16.19 8.83 -4.51
C VAL A 289 16.93 8.12 -3.38
N THR A 290 16.95 8.70 -2.18
CA THR A 290 17.68 8.13 -1.03
C THR A 290 17.03 6.84 -0.53
N GLN A 291 15.70 6.82 -0.37
CA GLN A 291 14.97 5.66 0.12
C GLN A 291 15.02 4.50 -0.88
N PHE A 292 14.87 4.78 -2.18
CA PHE A 292 14.97 3.74 -3.20
C PHE A 292 16.40 3.19 -3.30
N SER A 293 17.41 4.08 -3.32
CA SER A 293 18.81 3.66 -3.40
C SER A 293 19.21 2.78 -2.22
N THR A 294 18.82 3.15 -1.00
CA THR A 294 19.16 2.37 0.21
C THR A 294 18.44 1.02 0.30
N ILE A 295 17.19 0.91 -0.18
CA ILE A 295 16.36 -0.30 -0.06
C ILE A 295 16.62 -1.30 -1.21
N PHE A 296 16.83 -0.81 -2.43
CA PHE A 296 16.89 -1.64 -3.65
C PHE A 296 18.28 -1.65 -4.32
N LEU A 297 19.07 -0.56 -4.24
CA LEU A 297 20.37 -0.48 -4.92
C LEU A 297 21.56 -0.88 -4.03
N GLU A 298 21.60 -0.41 -2.77
CA GLU A 298 22.68 -0.71 -1.82
C GLU A 298 22.52 -2.08 -1.14
N ARG A 299 21.27 -2.54 -0.99
CA ARG A 299 20.92 -3.85 -0.42
C ARG A 299 20.11 -4.66 -1.43
N PRO A 300 20.70 -5.05 -2.58
CA PRO A 300 20.01 -5.86 -3.56
C PRO A 300 19.63 -7.21 -2.95
N TYR A 301 18.34 -7.53 -2.95
CA TYR A 301 17.86 -8.83 -2.51
C TYR A 301 18.20 -9.86 -3.60
N THR A 302 19.14 -10.74 -3.31
CA THR A 302 19.58 -11.79 -4.23
C THR A 302 18.93 -13.12 -3.85
N ASP A 303 17.66 -13.32 -4.22
CA ASP A 303 17.16 -14.69 -4.34
C ASP A 303 17.85 -15.32 -5.57
N SER A 304 18.48 -16.47 -5.36
CA SER A 304 19.54 -17.08 -6.16
C SER A 304 19.14 -17.62 -7.55
N VAL A 305 18.27 -16.94 -8.29
CA VAL A 305 17.84 -17.34 -9.64
C VAL A 305 17.93 -16.13 -10.58
N GLN A 306 19.14 -15.82 -11.05
CA GLN A 306 19.34 -14.89 -12.16
C GLN A 306 18.96 -15.59 -13.47
N THR A 307 17.67 -15.60 -13.81
CA THR A 307 17.17 -15.99 -15.13
C THR A 307 16.88 -14.73 -15.96
N GLY A 308 17.94 -14.11 -16.50
CA GLY A 308 17.81 -12.96 -17.40
C GLY A 308 19.18 -12.42 -17.83
N SER A 309 19.31 -11.94 -19.08
CA SER A 309 20.57 -11.40 -19.61
C SER A 309 20.92 -9.99 -19.10
N ILE A 310 20.04 -9.37 -18.31
CA ILE A 310 20.18 -8.01 -17.76
C ILE A 310 20.21 -8.11 -16.23
N PRO A 311 21.24 -7.57 -15.54
CA PRO A 311 21.29 -7.54 -14.08
C PRO A 311 20.11 -6.74 -13.48
N ILE A 312 19.43 -7.28 -12.46
CA ILE A 312 18.31 -6.64 -11.72
C ILE A 312 18.63 -5.20 -11.30
N LEU A 313 19.89 -4.94 -10.90
CA LEU A 313 20.37 -3.62 -10.52
C LEU A 313 20.26 -2.59 -11.67
N GLN A 314 20.44 -3.00 -12.93
CA GLN A 314 20.29 -2.12 -14.08
C GLN A 314 18.83 -1.72 -14.30
N VAL A 315 17.90 -2.67 -14.11
CA VAL A 315 16.46 -2.40 -14.20
C VAL A 315 16.03 -1.41 -13.12
N HIS A 316 16.43 -1.62 -11.86
CA HIS A 316 16.08 -0.73 -10.76
C HIS A 316 16.67 0.67 -10.92
N THR A 317 17.91 0.77 -11.42
CA THR A 317 18.53 2.06 -11.72
C THR A 317 17.78 2.80 -12.82
N HIS A 318 17.35 2.10 -13.87
CA HIS A 318 16.55 2.69 -14.94
C HIS A 318 15.19 3.17 -14.43
N LEU A 319 14.49 2.36 -13.62
CA LEU A 319 13.22 2.74 -13.00
C LEU A 319 13.33 4.01 -12.15
N LEU A 320 14.40 4.13 -11.35
CA LEU A 320 14.65 5.34 -10.59
C LEU A 320 14.87 6.56 -11.51
N GLY A 321 15.63 6.38 -12.59
CA GLY A 321 15.87 7.41 -13.60
C GLY A 321 14.58 7.92 -14.25
N GLU A 322 13.70 7.00 -14.67
CA GLU A 322 12.40 7.33 -15.26
C GLU A 322 11.50 8.10 -14.29
N VAL A 323 11.45 7.67 -13.02
CA VAL A 323 10.66 8.36 -11.99
C VAL A 323 11.24 9.73 -11.67
N ALA A 324 12.57 9.85 -11.55
CA ALA A 324 13.21 11.15 -11.36
C ALA A 324 12.92 12.09 -12.55
N HIS A 325 12.97 11.59 -13.78
CA HIS A 325 12.60 12.35 -14.98
C HIS A 325 11.14 12.82 -14.94
N HIS A 326 10.20 11.93 -14.61
CA HIS A 326 8.79 12.29 -14.46
C HIS A 326 8.57 13.39 -13.42
N VAL A 327 9.22 13.29 -12.25
CA VAL A 327 9.14 14.29 -11.19
C VAL A 327 9.72 15.64 -11.63
N ILE A 328 10.82 15.64 -12.38
CA ILE A 328 11.40 16.85 -12.97
C ILE A 328 10.45 17.47 -14.02
N GLU A 329 9.77 16.66 -14.83
CA GLU A 329 8.81 17.17 -15.82
C GLU A 329 7.57 17.82 -15.16
N LEU A 330 7.11 17.29 -14.01
CA LEU A 330 6.09 17.95 -13.19
C LEU A 330 6.53 19.34 -12.75
N LEU A 331 7.78 19.48 -12.26
CA LEU A 331 8.36 20.77 -11.91
C LEU A 331 8.42 21.71 -13.13
N ARG A 332 8.90 21.22 -14.28
CA ARG A 332 8.99 21.99 -15.53
C ARG A 332 7.63 22.52 -15.97
N SER A 333 6.58 21.70 -15.90
CA SER A 333 5.21 22.09 -16.23
C SER A 333 4.71 23.22 -15.33
N VAL A 334 4.92 23.10 -14.01
CA VAL A 334 4.51 24.15 -13.05
C VAL A 334 5.30 25.43 -13.23
N LEU A 335 6.62 25.34 -13.43
CA LEU A 335 7.46 26.51 -13.70
C LEU A 335 7.01 27.26 -14.95
N SER A 336 6.77 26.54 -16.05
CA SER A 336 6.35 27.13 -17.32
C SER A 336 5.00 27.84 -17.23
N PHE A 337 4.09 27.34 -16.39
CA PHE A 337 2.77 27.93 -16.17
C PHE A 337 2.81 29.13 -15.20
N THR A 338 3.54 29.02 -14.09
CA THR A 338 3.50 30.01 -13.00
C THR A 338 4.50 31.16 -13.17
N LEU A 339 5.71 30.91 -13.70
CA LEU A 339 6.74 31.96 -13.83
C LEU A 339 6.30 33.20 -14.64
N PRO A 340 5.55 33.08 -15.76
CA PRO A 340 5.09 34.25 -16.53
C PRO A 340 4.18 35.20 -15.74
N HIS A 341 3.60 34.76 -14.63
CA HIS A 341 2.73 35.56 -13.78
C HIS A 341 3.52 36.39 -12.75
N ILE A 342 4.80 36.10 -12.55
CA ILE A 342 5.67 36.79 -11.59
C ILE A 342 6.33 37.97 -12.30
N SER A 343 5.88 39.20 -12.00
CA SER A 343 6.48 40.42 -12.54
C SER A 343 7.71 40.91 -11.78
N ASP A 344 7.96 40.40 -10.55
CA ASP A 344 9.07 40.87 -9.72
C ASP A 344 10.39 40.20 -10.13
N PRO A 345 11.38 40.97 -10.63
CA PRO A 345 12.69 40.45 -11.03
C PRO A 345 13.51 39.89 -9.86
N SER A 346 13.29 40.41 -8.64
CA SER A 346 14.03 39.96 -7.46
C SER A 346 13.60 38.55 -7.05
N ALA A 347 12.28 38.30 -7.07
CA ALA A 347 11.70 36.97 -6.89
C ALA A 347 12.17 35.98 -7.97
N LEU A 348 12.19 36.38 -9.25
CA LEU A 348 12.69 35.53 -10.34
C LEU A 348 14.16 35.14 -10.13
N ASN A 349 15.03 36.09 -9.78
CA ASN A 349 16.44 35.79 -9.50
C ASN A 349 16.63 34.88 -8.28
N ALA A 350 15.84 35.10 -7.22
CA ALA A 350 15.85 34.25 -6.03
C ALA A 350 15.41 32.81 -6.35
N LEU A 351 14.36 32.64 -7.14
CA LEU A 351 13.86 31.34 -7.59
C LEU A 351 14.88 30.62 -8.49
N LEU A 352 15.51 31.33 -9.44
CA LEU A 352 16.56 30.77 -10.28
C LEU A 352 17.75 30.30 -9.43
N SER A 353 18.16 31.09 -8.44
CA SER A 353 19.24 30.74 -7.52
C SER A 353 18.89 29.49 -6.70
N GLN A 354 17.67 29.42 -6.18
CA GLN A 354 17.17 28.25 -5.43
C GLN A 354 17.13 26.99 -6.30
N LEU A 355 16.62 27.08 -7.53
CA LEU A 355 16.58 25.96 -8.47
C LEU A 355 17.97 25.53 -8.94
N SER A 356 18.88 26.48 -9.14
CA SER A 356 20.27 26.20 -9.51
C SER A 356 21.01 25.49 -8.38
N TYR A 357 20.78 25.90 -7.12
CA TYR A 357 21.31 25.21 -5.96
C TYR A 357 20.73 23.80 -5.82
N CYS A 358 19.41 23.63 -5.97
CA CYS A 358 18.78 22.31 -6.01
C CYS A 358 19.39 21.43 -7.11
N GLY A 359 19.46 21.93 -8.34
CA GLY A 359 20.05 21.19 -9.46
C GLY A 359 21.52 20.81 -9.21
N SER A 360 22.31 21.69 -8.59
CA SER A 360 23.68 21.38 -8.21
C SER A 360 23.78 20.32 -7.10
N ALA A 361 22.83 20.29 -6.16
CA ALA A 361 22.79 19.27 -5.12
C ALA A 361 22.45 17.89 -5.72
N PHE A 362 21.46 17.83 -6.62
CA PHE A 362 21.05 16.61 -7.30
C PHE A 362 22.05 16.13 -8.36
N ALA A 363 22.84 17.03 -8.96
CA ALA A 363 23.91 16.67 -9.89
C ALA A 363 24.94 15.71 -9.25
N ARG A 364 25.15 15.78 -7.93
CA ARG A 364 26.03 14.85 -7.20
C ARG A 364 25.51 13.41 -7.19
N ILE A 365 24.21 13.23 -7.40
CA ILE A 365 23.52 11.94 -7.45
C ILE A 365 23.19 11.57 -8.92
N GLY A 366 23.78 12.28 -9.89
CA GLY A 366 23.58 12.03 -11.33
C GLY A 366 22.31 12.64 -11.92
N LEU A 367 21.61 13.52 -11.19
CA LEU A 367 20.38 14.19 -11.65
C LEU A 367 20.64 15.69 -11.84
N ASP A 368 21.08 16.12 -13.02
CA ASP A 368 21.26 17.54 -13.35
C ASP A 368 20.19 18.05 -14.32
N PHE A 369 19.27 18.87 -13.80
CA PHE A 369 18.22 19.52 -14.59
C PHE A 369 18.51 21.00 -14.87
N ARG A 370 19.68 21.55 -14.52
CA ARG A 370 19.94 22.99 -14.69
C ARG A 370 19.87 23.45 -16.15
N SER A 371 20.14 22.57 -17.10
CA SER A 371 20.06 22.85 -18.54
C SER A 371 18.66 23.24 -19.01
N MET A 372 17.59 22.87 -18.29
CA MET A 372 16.22 23.24 -18.66
C MET A 372 15.77 24.60 -18.12
N LEU A 373 16.47 25.15 -17.12
CA LEU A 373 16.07 26.39 -16.46
C LEU A 373 16.17 27.63 -17.38
N PRO A 374 17.25 27.83 -18.18
CA PRO A 374 17.43 29.03 -18.98
C PRO A 374 16.23 29.33 -19.88
N THR A 375 15.76 28.33 -20.64
CA THR A 375 14.67 28.53 -21.61
C THR A 375 13.36 28.95 -20.96
N ILE A 376 13.06 28.44 -19.76
CA ILE A 376 11.83 28.75 -19.03
C ILE A 376 11.92 30.17 -18.41
N PHE A 377 13.05 30.51 -17.80
CA PHE A 377 13.26 31.84 -17.22
C PHE A 377 13.38 32.93 -18.28
N GLU A 378 13.99 32.64 -19.43
CA GLU A 378 14.04 33.54 -20.59
C GLU A 378 12.62 33.93 -21.05
N GLN A 379 11.71 32.95 -21.17
CA GLN A 379 10.32 33.20 -21.54
C GLN A 379 9.58 34.04 -20.49
N ALA A 380 9.82 33.80 -19.20
CA ALA A 380 9.22 34.58 -18.12
C ALA A 380 9.66 36.05 -18.15
N VAL A 381 10.97 36.31 -18.29
CA VAL A 381 11.53 37.67 -18.42
C VAL A 381 10.94 38.39 -19.63
N VAL A 382 10.93 37.75 -20.79
CA VAL A 382 10.35 38.32 -22.01
C VAL A 382 8.86 38.66 -21.82
N THR A 383 8.10 37.78 -21.18
CA THR A 383 6.66 38.00 -20.92
C THR A 383 6.43 39.17 -19.97
N GLY A 384 7.20 39.25 -18.88
CA GLY A 384 7.14 40.36 -17.92
C GLY A 384 7.43 41.71 -18.58
N VAL A 385 8.53 41.81 -19.31
CA VAL A 385 8.92 43.05 -20.03
C VAL A 385 7.86 43.42 -21.07
N THR A 386 7.37 42.45 -21.85
CA THR A 386 6.32 42.68 -22.85
C THR A 386 5.06 43.25 -22.21
N LYS A 387 4.65 42.74 -21.04
CA LYS A 387 3.49 43.22 -20.30
C LYS A 387 3.69 44.67 -19.83
N THR A 388 4.84 44.98 -19.24
CA THR A 388 5.15 46.35 -18.77
C THR A 388 5.20 47.35 -19.93
N LEU A 389 5.84 47.01 -21.05
CA LEU A 389 5.92 47.89 -22.22
C LEU A 389 4.54 48.11 -22.87
N LYS A 390 3.74 47.05 -23.07
CA LYS A 390 2.38 47.18 -23.61
C LYS A 390 1.47 48.00 -22.71
N GLN A 391 1.58 47.83 -21.38
CA GLN A 391 0.85 48.67 -20.42
C GLN A 391 1.25 50.15 -20.54
N GLY A 392 2.54 50.44 -20.70
CA GLY A 392 3.04 51.80 -20.95
C GLY A 392 2.51 52.41 -22.25
N SER A 393 2.70 51.73 -23.37
CA SER A 393 2.29 52.22 -24.69
C SER A 393 0.77 52.39 -24.82
N SER A 394 -0.02 51.49 -24.22
CA SER A 394 -1.48 51.61 -24.19
C SER A 394 -1.95 52.75 -23.28
N ALA A 395 -1.38 52.92 -22.08
CA ALA A 395 -1.70 54.04 -21.21
C ALA A 395 -1.36 55.41 -21.86
N PHE A 396 -0.22 55.48 -22.56
CA PHE A 396 0.18 56.67 -23.31
C PHE A 396 -0.81 56.97 -24.45
N SER A 397 -1.17 55.95 -25.25
CA SER A 397 -2.14 56.08 -26.35
C SER A 397 -3.54 56.46 -25.86
N GLN A 398 -4.00 55.88 -24.75
CA GLN A 398 -5.27 56.23 -24.11
C GLN A 398 -5.28 57.69 -23.63
N ARG A 399 -4.16 58.15 -23.04
CA ARG A 399 -4.00 59.55 -22.63
C ARG A 399 -4.08 60.50 -23.82
N LEU A 400 -3.46 60.16 -24.95
CA LEU A 400 -3.57 60.93 -26.20
C LEU A 400 -5.02 61.00 -26.70
N GLN A 401 -5.71 59.86 -26.78
CA GLN A 401 -7.11 59.81 -27.20
C GLN A 401 -8.07 60.59 -26.27
N GLN A 402 -7.84 60.53 -24.96
CA GLN A 402 -8.63 61.29 -23.99
C GLN A 402 -8.42 62.81 -24.16
N ARG A 403 -7.18 63.24 -24.42
CA ARG A 403 -6.85 64.65 -24.67
C ARG A 403 -7.37 65.14 -26.01
N GLN A 404 -7.37 64.28 -27.03
CA GLN A 404 -8.02 64.54 -28.30
C GLN A 404 -9.53 64.78 -28.15
N LYS A 405 -10.26 63.89 -27.47
CA LYS A 405 -11.71 64.05 -27.23
C LYS A 405 -12.06 65.33 -26.47
N SER A 406 -11.19 65.75 -25.56
CA SER A 406 -11.38 66.98 -24.77
C SER A 406 -10.90 68.26 -25.46
N GLN A 407 -10.31 68.17 -26.66
CA GLN A 407 -9.81 69.29 -27.48
C GLN A 407 -8.91 70.29 -26.72
N LYS A 408 -8.22 69.82 -25.67
CA LYS A 408 -7.28 70.64 -24.90
C LYS A 408 -6.03 70.95 -25.73
N LEU A 409 -5.56 72.20 -25.63
CA LEU A 409 -4.37 72.67 -26.34
C LEU A 409 -3.11 71.91 -25.89
N PRO A 410 -2.24 71.46 -26.81
CA PRO A 410 -0.99 70.77 -26.48
C PRO A 410 -0.12 71.49 -25.45
N MET A 411 0.02 72.82 -25.54
CA MET A 411 0.83 73.62 -24.60
C MET A 411 0.37 73.52 -23.14
N LEU A 412 -0.89 73.17 -22.88
CA LEU A 412 -1.47 73.14 -21.53
C LEU A 412 -1.22 71.82 -20.79
N TRP A 413 -0.76 70.76 -21.49
CA TRP A 413 -0.64 69.44 -20.89
C TRP A 413 0.56 68.60 -21.37
N LEU A 414 1.10 68.90 -22.55
CA LEU A 414 2.21 68.16 -23.15
C LEU A 414 3.57 68.65 -22.65
N ILE A 415 3.69 69.94 -22.32
CA ILE A 415 4.90 70.61 -21.82
C ILE A 415 4.65 71.24 -20.44
N THR A 416 5.70 71.46 -19.65
CA THR A 416 5.62 72.25 -18.42
C THR A 416 5.37 73.73 -18.72
N PRO A 417 4.61 74.46 -17.87
CA PRO A 417 4.22 75.84 -18.14
C PRO A 417 5.43 76.79 -18.25
N GLU A 418 6.53 76.48 -17.56
CA GLU A 418 7.77 77.27 -17.58
C GLU A 418 8.50 77.22 -18.93
N GLN A 419 8.32 76.13 -19.69
CA GLN A 419 9.01 75.90 -20.97
C GLN A 419 8.08 76.00 -22.18
N ALA A 420 6.81 76.35 -21.96
CA ALA A 420 5.83 76.48 -23.03
C ALA A 420 6.18 77.60 -24.02
N SER A 421 6.83 78.68 -23.57
CA SER A 421 7.23 79.83 -24.41
C SER A 421 8.33 79.50 -25.41
N ASN A 422 9.34 78.72 -24.98
CA ASN A 422 10.43 78.22 -25.82
C ASN A 422 10.56 76.71 -25.61
N PRO A 423 9.80 75.89 -26.36
CA PRO A 423 9.84 74.45 -26.20
C PRO A 423 11.23 73.92 -26.57
N PRO A 424 11.84 73.09 -25.72
CA PRO A 424 13.20 72.63 -25.97
C PRO A 424 13.21 71.60 -27.11
N MET A 425 13.99 71.89 -28.15
CA MET A 425 14.03 71.08 -29.37
C MET A 425 15.21 70.10 -29.30
N ALA A 426 14.93 68.81 -29.46
CA ALA A 426 15.96 67.79 -29.28
C ALA A 426 17.02 67.89 -30.41
N PRO A 427 18.32 68.08 -30.08
CA PRO A 427 19.38 68.07 -31.08
C PRO A 427 19.50 66.69 -31.71
N ARG A 428 20.11 66.63 -32.89
CA ARG A 428 20.40 65.35 -33.55
C ARG A 428 21.37 64.56 -32.64
N PRO A 429 21.16 63.25 -32.44
CA PRO A 429 22.05 62.46 -31.61
C PRO A 429 23.46 62.46 -32.21
N GLU A 430 24.40 63.14 -31.54
CA GLU A 430 25.83 63.09 -31.85
C GLU A 430 26.43 61.80 -31.27
N ALA A 431 27.43 61.23 -31.95
CA ALA A 431 28.18 60.06 -31.47
C ALA A 431 29.14 60.48 -30.34
N GLY A 432 28.58 60.81 -29.18
CA GLY A 432 29.30 61.17 -27.96
C GLY A 432 29.13 60.12 -26.85
N PRO A 433 29.83 60.29 -25.70
CA PRO A 433 29.71 59.37 -24.58
C PRO A 433 28.27 59.33 -24.07
N VAL A 434 27.72 58.13 -23.97
CA VAL A 434 26.34 57.90 -23.52
C VAL A 434 26.23 58.26 -22.04
N ASN A 435 25.48 59.32 -21.72
CA ASN A 435 25.17 59.63 -20.34
C ASN A 435 24.10 58.66 -19.80
N HIS A 436 24.41 58.00 -18.68
CA HIS A 436 23.50 57.05 -18.02
C HIS A 436 22.35 57.73 -17.23
N LEU A 437 22.36 59.06 -17.12
CA LEU A 437 21.28 59.82 -16.50
C LEU A 437 20.17 60.14 -17.51
N PRO A 438 18.89 60.11 -17.10
CA PRO A 438 17.80 60.52 -17.98
C PRO A 438 17.98 61.99 -18.41
N PRO A 439 17.93 62.30 -19.71
CA PRO A 439 18.08 63.67 -20.20
C PRO A 439 17.05 64.62 -19.57
N SER A 440 17.50 65.78 -19.07
CA SER A 440 16.62 66.81 -18.48
C SER A 440 15.54 67.29 -19.45
N LEU A 441 15.81 67.18 -20.75
CA LEU A 441 14.86 67.43 -21.82
C LEU A 441 13.59 66.56 -21.73
N LEU A 442 13.68 65.30 -21.31
CA LEU A 442 12.50 64.44 -21.21
C LEU A 442 11.55 64.89 -20.09
N SER A 443 12.10 65.50 -19.03
CA SER A 443 11.32 66.04 -17.90
C SER A 443 10.48 67.25 -18.28
N SER A 444 10.86 67.97 -19.35
CA SER A 444 10.08 69.10 -19.87
C SER A 444 8.72 68.69 -20.45
N TYR A 445 8.58 67.42 -20.84
CA TYR A 445 7.38 66.85 -21.42
C TYR A 445 6.78 65.79 -20.47
N PRO A 446 5.88 66.15 -19.54
CA PRO A 446 5.41 65.23 -18.50
C PRO A 446 4.84 63.89 -19.00
N PRO A 447 4.05 63.84 -20.09
CA PRO A 447 3.56 62.56 -20.64
C PRO A 447 4.68 61.66 -21.18
N ILE A 448 5.73 62.26 -21.75
CA ILE A 448 6.90 61.53 -22.24
C ILE A 448 7.74 61.07 -21.05
N ALA A 449 7.95 61.91 -20.04
CA ALA A 449 8.63 61.52 -18.80
C ALA A 449 7.98 60.29 -18.12
N VAL A 450 6.64 60.24 -18.10
CA VAL A 450 5.91 59.07 -17.57
C VAL A 450 6.19 57.82 -18.42
N LEU A 451 6.22 57.94 -19.75
CA LEU A 451 6.58 56.84 -20.65
C LEU A 451 8.04 56.40 -20.43
N THR A 452 8.97 57.35 -20.29
CA THR A 452 10.37 57.10 -19.96
C THR A 452 10.50 56.31 -18.66
N ASN A 453 9.73 56.66 -17.63
CA ASN A 453 9.72 55.93 -16.36
C ASN A 453 9.25 54.48 -16.53
N VAL A 454 8.31 54.20 -17.44
CA VAL A 454 7.91 52.83 -17.76
C VAL A 454 9.06 52.06 -18.41
N HIS A 455 9.76 52.65 -19.39
CA HIS A 455 10.93 52.03 -20.01
C HIS A 455 12.08 51.81 -19.01
N ILE A 456 12.36 52.78 -18.13
CA ILE A 456 13.36 52.65 -17.06
C ILE A 456 12.95 51.53 -16.10
N THR A 457 11.65 51.43 -15.75
CA THR A 457 11.14 50.35 -14.91
C THR A 457 11.37 48.98 -15.56
N ALA A 458 11.09 48.84 -16.86
CA ALA A 458 11.37 47.63 -17.62
C ALA A 458 12.87 47.29 -17.68
N LEU A 459 13.74 48.29 -17.86
CA LEU A 459 15.20 48.10 -17.82
C LEU A 459 15.69 47.66 -16.45
N ASN A 460 15.15 48.27 -15.38
CA ASN A 460 15.46 47.90 -14.00
C ASN A 460 15.00 46.46 -13.68
N GLN A 461 13.90 45.99 -14.28
CA GLN A 461 13.47 44.60 -14.15
C GLN A 461 14.48 43.61 -14.74
N ILE A 462 15.08 43.94 -15.88
CA ILE A 462 16.03 43.04 -16.55
C ILE A 462 17.38 43.00 -15.81
N ARG A 463 17.73 44.04 -15.04
CA ARG A 463 19.05 44.19 -14.40
C ARG A 463 19.45 43.03 -13.50
N LEU A 464 18.52 42.45 -12.75
CA LEU A 464 18.81 41.34 -11.83
C LEU A 464 18.89 39.98 -12.55
N LEU A 465 18.31 39.88 -13.74
CA LEU A 465 18.24 38.64 -14.52
C LEU A 465 18.24 38.97 -16.02
N ALA A 466 19.44 39.05 -16.61
CA ALA A 466 19.66 39.40 -18.01
C ALA A 466 20.29 38.23 -18.80
N PRO A 467 19.50 37.23 -19.26
CA PRO A 467 20.02 36.16 -20.11
C PRO A 467 20.59 36.71 -21.42
N ALA A 468 21.83 36.33 -21.77
CA ALA A 468 22.51 36.86 -22.96
C ALA A 468 21.77 36.56 -24.29
N HIS A 469 21.08 35.43 -24.37
CA HIS A 469 20.40 34.98 -25.59
C HIS A 469 19.16 35.83 -25.95
N ILE A 470 18.51 36.48 -24.98
CA ILE A 470 17.27 37.22 -25.23
C ILE A 470 17.50 38.67 -25.64
N LEU A 471 18.74 39.17 -25.62
CA LEU A 471 19.07 40.56 -25.96
C LEU A 471 18.47 41.01 -27.32
N PRO A 472 18.61 40.28 -28.45
CA PRO A 472 18.01 40.69 -29.72
C PRO A 472 16.48 40.80 -29.64
N ARG A 473 15.84 39.88 -28.91
CA ARG A 473 14.38 39.84 -28.75
C ARG A 473 13.86 40.97 -27.86
N LEU A 474 14.58 41.29 -26.78
CA LEU A 474 14.27 42.43 -25.94
C LEU A 474 14.45 43.75 -26.71
N TYR A 475 15.54 43.88 -27.47
CA TYR A 475 15.78 45.06 -28.30
C TYR A 475 14.61 45.33 -29.26
N ASP A 476 14.09 44.28 -29.91
CA ASP A 476 12.92 44.34 -30.78
C ASP A 476 11.64 44.80 -30.04
N LEU A 477 11.43 44.32 -28.81
CA LEU A 477 10.30 44.73 -27.96
C LEU A 477 10.36 46.20 -27.53
N PHE A 478 11.56 46.71 -27.24
CA PHE A 478 11.73 48.15 -26.97
C PHE A 478 11.50 48.98 -28.24
N CYS A 479 12.02 48.55 -29.38
CA CYS A 479 11.80 49.23 -30.67
C CYS A 479 10.32 49.31 -31.03
N THR A 480 9.59 48.20 -30.94
CA THR A 480 8.13 48.16 -31.20
C THR A 480 7.36 49.10 -30.27
N SER A 481 7.60 49.05 -28.96
CA SER A 481 6.91 49.90 -27.98
C SER A 481 7.15 51.41 -28.21
N ILE A 482 8.38 51.78 -28.60
CA ILE A 482 8.72 53.17 -28.91
C ILE A 482 8.08 53.58 -30.25
N ALA A 483 8.12 52.73 -31.27
CA ALA A 483 7.50 52.98 -32.58
C ALA A 483 5.96 53.12 -32.48
N GLU A 484 5.30 52.28 -31.68
CA GLU A 484 3.86 52.38 -31.38
C GLU A 484 3.52 53.70 -30.69
N SER A 485 4.30 54.07 -29.66
CA SER A 485 4.06 55.33 -28.92
C SER A 485 4.35 56.56 -29.80
N SER A 486 5.37 56.47 -30.65
CA SER A 486 5.77 57.51 -31.60
C SER A 486 4.75 57.72 -32.71
N SER A 487 4.25 56.64 -33.30
CA SER A 487 3.19 56.70 -34.31
C SER A 487 1.87 57.22 -33.74
N ALA A 488 1.52 56.85 -32.50
CA ALA A 488 0.34 57.38 -31.81
C ALA A 488 0.43 58.91 -31.59
N LEU A 489 1.59 59.41 -31.19
CA LEU A 489 1.82 60.85 -31.04
C LEU A 489 1.80 61.58 -32.39
N LEU A 490 2.34 60.97 -33.45
CA LEU A 490 2.33 61.51 -34.80
C LEU A 490 0.90 61.60 -35.37
N ALA A 491 0.08 60.57 -35.15
CA ALA A 491 -1.33 60.59 -35.54
C ALA A 491 -2.09 61.72 -34.81
N TYR A 492 -1.92 61.82 -33.49
CA TYR A 492 -2.51 62.90 -32.69
C TYR A 492 -2.09 64.28 -33.18
N SER A 493 -0.79 64.49 -33.42
CA SER A 493 -0.27 65.80 -33.86
C SER A 493 -0.79 66.22 -35.24
N LYS A 494 -0.86 65.30 -36.20
CA LYS A 494 -1.46 65.54 -37.53
C LYS A 494 -2.93 65.94 -37.43
N GLU A 495 -3.70 65.27 -36.57
CA GLU A 495 -5.12 65.55 -36.39
C GLU A 495 -5.36 66.90 -35.71
N VAL A 496 -4.55 67.26 -34.71
CA VAL A 496 -4.63 68.59 -34.06
C VAL A 496 -4.38 69.70 -35.08
N VAL A 497 -3.32 69.58 -35.91
CA VAL A 497 -3.01 70.57 -36.96
C VAL A 497 -4.08 70.60 -38.06
N ALA A 498 -4.71 69.46 -38.39
CA ALA A 498 -5.83 69.41 -39.34
C ALA A 498 -7.10 70.09 -38.78
N LEU A 499 -7.37 69.95 -37.48
CA LEU A 499 -8.47 70.62 -36.78
C LEU A 499 -8.28 72.14 -36.73
N GLU A 500 -7.04 72.62 -36.51
CA GLU A 500 -6.70 74.04 -36.62
C GLU A 500 -7.06 74.61 -38.00
N LYS A 501 -6.71 73.90 -39.08
CA LYS A 501 -6.97 74.34 -40.46
C LYS A 501 -8.46 74.36 -40.83
N THR A 502 -9.28 73.48 -40.24
CA THR A 502 -10.70 73.32 -40.60
C THR A 502 -11.67 74.12 -39.72
N LYS A 503 -11.29 74.43 -38.48
CA LYS A 503 -12.08 75.23 -37.53
C LYS A 503 -11.17 76.24 -36.79
N PRO A 504 -10.83 77.39 -37.40
CA PRO A 504 -10.06 78.41 -36.72
C PRO A 504 -10.83 78.90 -35.48
N ARG A 505 -10.16 78.91 -34.33
CA ARG A 505 -10.78 79.31 -33.06
C ARG A 505 -11.04 80.82 -33.09
N ARG A 506 -12.28 81.24 -32.82
CA ARG A 506 -12.71 82.66 -32.84
C ARG A 506 -11.98 83.57 -31.83
N THR A 507 -11.18 83.01 -30.92
CA THR A 507 -10.50 83.70 -29.82
C THR A 507 -9.01 83.36 -29.73
N SER A 508 -8.40 82.81 -30.79
CA SER A 508 -6.96 82.56 -30.81
C SER A 508 -6.21 83.88 -30.70
N ILE A 509 -5.33 84.02 -29.71
CA ILE A 509 -4.35 85.11 -29.69
C ILE A 509 -3.31 84.79 -30.76
N ASP A 510 -2.90 85.79 -31.55
CA ASP A 510 -1.83 85.63 -32.53
C ASP A 510 -0.57 85.06 -31.85
N GLY A 511 -0.11 83.88 -32.29
CA GLY A 511 1.07 83.18 -31.74
C GLY A 511 0.77 81.90 -30.94
N GLU A 512 -0.46 81.68 -30.44
CA GLU A 512 -0.79 80.44 -29.70
C GLU A 512 -0.69 79.20 -30.60
N ASP A 513 -1.16 79.28 -31.85
CA ASP A 513 -1.12 78.16 -32.80
C ASP A 513 0.32 77.81 -33.20
N GLU A 514 1.19 78.80 -33.37
CA GLU A 514 2.61 78.61 -33.70
C GLU A 514 3.37 77.97 -32.53
N GLN A 515 3.09 78.43 -31.31
CA GLN A 515 3.62 77.87 -30.08
C GLN A 515 3.14 76.42 -29.85
N ASN A 516 1.89 76.09 -30.16
CA ASN A 516 1.39 74.71 -30.08
C ASN A 516 2.06 73.78 -31.09
N ARG A 517 2.34 74.25 -32.32
CA ARG A 517 3.10 73.48 -33.32
C ARG A 517 4.55 73.26 -32.89
N ALA A 518 5.20 74.28 -32.33
CA ALA A 518 6.55 74.16 -31.76
C ALA A 518 6.61 73.17 -30.58
N VAL A 519 5.58 73.16 -29.71
CA VAL A 519 5.47 72.18 -28.61
C VAL A 519 5.29 70.75 -29.13
N LEU A 520 4.47 70.55 -30.17
CA LEU A 520 4.31 69.24 -30.82
C LEU A 520 5.61 68.77 -31.50
N ALA A 521 6.34 69.69 -32.13
CA ALA A 521 7.63 69.43 -32.75
C ALA A 521 8.68 69.00 -31.72
N GLY A 522 8.83 69.77 -30.64
CA GLY A 522 9.76 69.43 -29.57
C GLY A 522 9.41 68.11 -28.87
N ALA A 523 8.12 67.82 -28.66
CA ALA A 523 7.66 66.54 -28.11
C ALA A 523 7.95 65.34 -29.04
N GLY A 524 7.72 65.49 -30.35
CA GLY A 524 8.04 64.48 -31.35
C GLY A 524 9.54 64.20 -31.44
N LEU A 525 10.38 65.23 -31.41
CA LEU A 525 11.83 65.11 -31.42
C LEU A 525 12.37 64.53 -30.10
N ALA A 526 11.78 64.90 -28.96
CA ALA A 526 12.13 64.30 -27.67
C ALA A 526 11.81 62.79 -27.62
N LEU A 527 10.71 62.37 -28.25
CA LEU A 527 10.35 60.94 -28.29
C LEU A 527 11.21 60.16 -29.30
N SER A 528 11.40 60.72 -30.50
CA SER A 528 12.07 60.04 -31.62
C SER A 528 13.58 60.04 -31.54
N ARG A 529 14.22 61.08 -30.98
CA ARG A 529 15.69 61.19 -30.93
C ARG A 529 16.28 60.91 -29.57
N THR A 530 15.67 61.43 -28.49
CA THR A 530 16.30 61.36 -27.16
C THR A 530 15.78 60.20 -26.33
N LEU A 531 14.49 59.88 -26.35
CA LEU A 531 13.99 58.68 -25.68
C LEU A 531 14.50 57.39 -26.35
N SER A 532 14.41 57.29 -27.68
CA SER A 532 14.87 56.11 -28.44
C SER A 532 16.33 55.78 -28.17
N SER A 533 17.21 56.77 -28.34
CA SER A 533 18.65 56.64 -28.10
C SER A 533 18.95 56.29 -26.63
N PHE A 534 18.31 56.98 -25.67
CA PHE A 534 18.52 56.72 -24.25
C PHE A 534 18.11 55.30 -23.84
N VAL A 535 16.92 54.84 -24.24
CA VAL A 535 16.40 53.53 -23.85
C VAL A 535 17.16 52.38 -24.52
N LEU A 536 17.43 52.48 -25.82
CA LEU A 536 18.15 51.44 -26.55
C LEU A 536 19.61 51.35 -26.10
N SER A 537 20.26 52.49 -25.85
CA SER A 537 21.60 52.50 -25.30
C SER A 537 21.64 52.01 -23.86
N GLY A 538 20.62 52.37 -23.05
CA GLY A 538 20.45 51.85 -21.69
C GLY A 538 20.30 50.33 -21.63
N LEU A 539 19.62 49.72 -22.60
CA LEU A 539 19.53 48.26 -22.72
C LEU A 539 20.89 47.64 -23.04
N VAL A 540 21.56 48.09 -24.09
CA VAL A 540 22.79 47.45 -24.60
C VAL A 540 23.98 47.70 -23.68
N HIS A 541 24.21 48.96 -23.30
CA HIS A 541 25.37 49.38 -22.52
C HIS A 541 25.09 49.32 -21.02
N GLY A 542 23.90 49.73 -20.59
CA GLY A 542 23.55 49.76 -19.16
C GLY A 542 23.29 48.37 -18.59
N VAL A 543 22.44 47.58 -19.24
CA VAL A 543 22.02 46.26 -18.72
C VAL A 543 22.98 45.15 -19.14
N TYR A 544 23.38 45.12 -20.42
CA TYR A 544 24.22 44.03 -20.96
C TYR A 544 25.71 44.36 -21.05
N ALA A 545 26.12 45.58 -20.67
CA ALA A 545 27.51 46.02 -20.67
C ALA A 545 28.28 45.74 -21.98
N ARG A 546 27.59 45.76 -23.13
CA ARG A 546 28.23 45.59 -24.44
C ARG A 546 28.72 46.94 -24.97
N PRO A 547 29.96 47.05 -25.47
CA PRO A 547 30.45 48.28 -26.07
C PRO A 547 29.76 48.54 -27.43
N LEU A 548 29.64 49.82 -27.79
CA LEU A 548 28.91 50.31 -28.96
C LEU A 548 29.52 49.81 -30.29
N GLU A 549 30.80 49.45 -30.26
CA GLU A 549 31.58 48.95 -31.39
C GLU A 549 31.34 47.45 -31.68
N ASP A 550 30.97 46.66 -30.66
CA ASP A 550 30.80 45.20 -30.77
C ASP A 550 29.34 44.77 -31.00
N TRP A 551 28.40 45.71 -30.93
CA TRP A 551 26.97 45.41 -31.08
C TRP A 551 26.39 45.98 -32.37
N THR A 552 26.17 45.10 -33.34
CA THR A 552 25.33 45.42 -34.49
C THR A 552 23.86 45.18 -34.12
N PRO A 553 22.99 46.21 -34.18
CA PRO A 553 21.58 46.01 -33.90
C PRO A 553 20.97 45.01 -34.90
N PRO A 554 20.11 44.10 -34.44
CA PRO A 554 19.48 43.13 -35.31
C PRO A 554 18.63 43.85 -36.37
N LYS A 555 18.75 43.44 -37.64
CA LYS A 555 17.90 43.93 -38.73
C LYS A 555 16.50 43.31 -38.64
N THR A 556 15.76 43.60 -37.59
CA THR A 556 14.38 43.16 -37.41
C THR A 556 13.37 44.18 -37.92
N GLU A 557 12.15 43.71 -38.21
CA GLU A 557 11.04 44.55 -38.68
C GLU A 557 10.74 45.71 -37.72
N ALA A 558 10.89 45.53 -36.39
CA ALA A 558 10.63 46.61 -35.44
C ALA A 558 11.65 47.75 -35.51
N LEU A 559 12.92 47.43 -35.79
CA LEU A 559 13.95 48.46 -35.97
C LEU A 559 13.68 49.27 -37.24
N VAL A 560 13.26 48.59 -38.32
CA VAL A 560 12.85 49.25 -39.56
C VAL A 560 11.62 50.14 -39.31
N ALA A 561 10.63 49.64 -38.58
CA ALA A 561 9.44 50.40 -38.20
C ALA A 561 9.80 51.64 -37.37
N LEU A 562 10.72 51.53 -36.41
CA LEU A 562 11.20 52.67 -35.63
C LEU A 562 11.88 53.71 -36.54
N GLN A 563 12.82 53.30 -37.38
CA GLN A 563 13.49 54.18 -38.34
C GLN A 563 12.50 54.83 -39.33
N GLU A 564 11.48 54.11 -39.76
CA GLU A 564 10.40 54.68 -40.59
C GLU A 564 9.57 55.71 -39.81
N THR A 565 9.27 55.48 -38.54
CA THR A 565 8.56 56.47 -37.72
C THR A 565 9.40 57.73 -37.50
N GLU A 566 10.71 57.60 -37.28
CA GLU A 566 11.64 58.73 -37.20
C GLU A 566 11.64 59.53 -38.50
N LYS A 567 11.75 58.86 -39.66
CA LYS A 567 11.66 59.52 -40.97
C LYS A 567 10.31 60.19 -41.22
N LYS A 568 9.20 59.58 -40.79
CA LYS A 568 7.85 60.16 -40.90
C LYS A 568 7.69 61.40 -40.03
N TRP A 569 8.31 61.43 -38.85
CA TRP A 569 8.39 62.62 -38.02
C TRP A 569 9.22 63.71 -38.68
N GLU A 570 10.41 63.38 -39.20
CA GLU A 570 11.27 64.35 -39.87
C GLU A 570 10.59 64.97 -41.10
N ALA A 571 9.99 64.15 -41.97
CA ALA A 571 9.25 64.63 -43.13
C ALA A 571 8.08 65.56 -42.74
N TRP A 572 7.34 65.23 -41.67
CA TRP A 572 6.22 66.05 -41.22
C TRP A 572 6.67 67.38 -40.58
N LEU A 573 7.80 67.39 -39.87
CA LEU A 573 8.37 68.61 -39.30
C LEU A 573 8.98 69.53 -40.37
N ASP A 574 9.55 68.95 -41.43
CA ASP A 574 10.04 69.68 -42.60
C ASP A 574 8.88 70.34 -43.36
N GLU A 575 7.73 69.66 -43.53
CA GLU A 575 6.50 70.23 -44.10
C GLU A 575 5.98 71.45 -43.31
N LEU A 576 6.26 71.51 -42.00
CA LEU A 576 5.85 72.60 -41.12
C LEU A 576 6.90 73.70 -40.97
N GLY A 577 8.11 73.52 -41.54
CA GLY A 577 9.22 74.47 -41.41
C GLY A 577 9.81 74.58 -40.00
N LEU A 578 9.57 73.58 -39.14
CA LEU A 578 9.96 73.57 -37.72
C LEU A 578 11.22 72.74 -37.44
N LEU A 579 11.84 72.18 -38.50
CA LEU A 579 13.12 71.49 -38.41
C LEU A 579 14.26 72.48 -38.61
N ASP A 580 15.01 72.70 -37.53
CA ASP A 580 16.23 73.49 -37.62
C ASP A 580 17.30 72.66 -38.36
N ARG A 581 17.50 72.96 -39.64
CA ARG A 581 18.71 72.54 -40.34
C ARG A 581 19.80 73.41 -39.76
N GLY A 582 20.50 72.91 -38.75
CA GLY A 582 21.65 73.60 -38.17
C GLY A 582 22.43 74.27 -39.30
N THR A 583 22.47 75.60 -39.25
CA THR A 583 23.18 76.41 -40.23
C THR A 583 24.60 75.85 -40.31
N VAL A 584 24.94 75.28 -41.46
CA VAL A 584 26.34 75.07 -41.81
C VAL A 584 26.92 76.47 -41.82
N ALA A 585 27.63 76.83 -40.74
CA ALA A 585 28.49 77.99 -40.74
C ALA A 585 29.46 77.77 -41.91
N GLU A 586 29.33 78.59 -42.95
CA GLU A 586 30.36 78.75 -43.96
C GLU A 586 31.68 78.95 -43.22
N ALA A 587 32.58 77.98 -43.39
CA ALA A 587 33.96 78.13 -42.96
C ALA A 587 34.53 79.37 -43.66
N PRO A 588 35.18 80.31 -42.95
CA PRO A 588 35.85 81.42 -43.60
C PRO A 588 36.97 80.87 -44.48
N GLU A 589 37.05 81.42 -45.70
CA GLU A 589 38.00 81.10 -46.75
C GLU A 589 39.44 81.00 -46.22
N ASP A 590 40.14 79.95 -46.64
CA ASP A 590 41.58 79.74 -46.43
C ASP A 590 42.40 80.92 -46.98
N GLU A 591 43.05 81.68 -46.10
CA GLU A 591 44.25 82.46 -46.46
C GLU A 591 45.46 81.52 -46.47
N PRO A 592 46.28 81.48 -47.55
CA PRO A 592 47.45 80.61 -47.59
C PRO A 592 48.59 81.21 -46.77
N ALA A 593 48.98 80.52 -45.69
CA ALA A 593 50.19 80.80 -44.93
C ALA A 593 51.45 80.55 -45.79
N ALA A 594 52.33 81.57 -45.82
CA ALA A 594 53.66 81.52 -46.42
C ALA A 594 54.59 80.49 -45.70
N PRO A 595 55.61 79.95 -46.38
CA PRO A 595 56.48 78.91 -45.82
C PRO A 595 57.52 79.51 -44.86
N SER A 596 57.66 78.94 -43.67
CA SER A 596 58.73 79.24 -42.73
C SER A 596 59.96 78.37 -43.03
N GLU A 597 61.02 79.00 -43.53
CA GLU A 597 62.39 78.50 -43.39
C GLU A 597 62.95 78.85 -41.99
N VAL A 598 63.86 77.98 -41.55
CA VAL A 598 64.76 77.99 -40.37
C VAL A 598 64.23 77.30 -39.11
#